data_AF-A4FWI2-F1
#
_entry.id   AF-A4FWI2-F1
#
_cell.length_a   1.000
_cell.length_b   1.000
_cell.length_c   1.000
_cell.angle_alpha   90.00
_cell.angle_beta   90.00
_cell.angle_gamma   90.00
#
_symmetry.space_group_name_H-M   'P 1'
#
loop_
_entity.id
_entity.type
_entity.pdbx_description
1 polymer ?
#
loop_
_entity_poly.entity_id
_entity_poly.type
_entity_poly.pdbx_seq_one_letter_code
_entity_poly.pdbx_strand_id
1 'polypeptide(L)'
;MLLELLAKNHVKEILYQLVDGKIEYSSLKKEIKIDNSYLKSILNELESCNLILKHEKRKYLIITKSYYSLTEKGVHSIRLYELEKSLIRKKEGRKIIKEFDIDIPVYYFEDGEMKSFQMIGFGEVEVIE
;
A
#
# COMPACT_ATOMS: atom_id res chain seq x y z
N MET A 1 14.34 -1.56 8.42
CA MET A 1 13.66 -0.25 8.54
C MET A 1 12.48 -0.19 7.57
N LEU A 2 11.43 0.63 7.83
CA LEU A 2 10.21 0.68 7.01
C LEU A 2 10.49 0.94 5.52
N LEU A 3 11.35 1.91 5.21
CA LEU A 3 11.71 2.22 3.82
C LEU A 3 12.45 1.08 3.13
N GLU A 4 13.34 0.39 3.83
CA GLU A 4 14.03 -0.78 3.31
C GLU A 4 13.06 -1.92 2.97
N LEU A 5 12.04 -2.12 3.82
CA LEU A 5 10.98 -3.09 3.56
C LEU A 5 10.17 -2.70 2.32
N LEU A 6 9.74 -1.45 2.20
CA LEU A 6 8.98 -0.97 1.04
C LEU A 6 9.80 -1.02 -0.26
N ALA A 7 11.13 -0.95 -0.18
CA ALA A 7 12.02 -1.08 -1.33
C ALA A 7 12.27 -2.54 -1.76
N LYS A 8 11.86 -3.55 -0.97
CA LYS A 8 12.05 -4.96 -1.35
C LYS A 8 11.20 -5.34 -2.55
N ASN A 9 11.73 -6.29 -3.33
CA ASN A 9 11.00 -6.91 -4.43
C ASN A 9 9.65 -7.47 -3.94
N HIS A 10 8.64 -7.34 -4.79
CA HIS A 10 7.27 -7.83 -4.57
C HIS A 10 6.50 -7.21 -3.38
N VAL A 11 7.12 -6.42 -2.50
CA VAL A 11 6.39 -5.76 -1.40
C VAL A 11 5.32 -4.82 -1.94
N LYS A 12 5.68 -4.01 -2.94
CA LYS A 12 4.73 -3.16 -3.66
C LYS A 12 3.56 -3.98 -4.18
N GLU A 13 3.85 -5.03 -4.96
CA GLU A 13 2.84 -5.91 -5.56
C GLU A 13 1.91 -6.55 -4.51
N ILE A 14 2.46 -7.07 -3.41
CA ILE A 14 1.70 -7.64 -2.29
C ILE A 14 0.75 -6.58 -1.70
N LEU A 15 1.24 -5.36 -1.44
CA LEU A 15 0.41 -4.30 -0.87
C LEU A 15 -0.71 -3.89 -1.83
N TYR A 16 -0.46 -3.81 -3.13
CA TYR A 16 -1.50 -3.52 -4.13
C TYR A 16 -2.55 -4.64 -4.24
N GLN A 17 -2.16 -5.91 -4.18
CA GLN A 17 -3.13 -7.01 -4.15
C GLN A 17 -4.08 -6.89 -2.96
N LEU A 18 -3.59 -6.44 -1.80
CA LEU A 18 -4.40 -6.30 -0.59
C LEU A 18 -5.28 -5.04 -0.55
N VAL A 19 -5.22 -4.15 -1.57
CA VAL A 19 -6.07 -2.95 -1.65
C VAL A 19 -7.54 -3.32 -1.76
N ASP A 20 -7.85 -4.35 -2.54
CA ASP A 20 -9.23 -4.81 -2.79
C ASP A 20 -9.83 -5.57 -1.60
N GLY A 21 -9.06 -5.75 -0.53
CA GLY A 21 -9.51 -6.27 0.75
C GLY A 21 -8.75 -7.51 1.20
N LYS A 22 -9.49 -8.49 1.73
CA LYS A 22 -8.91 -9.63 2.44
C LYS A 22 -8.60 -10.78 1.48
N ILE A 23 -7.32 -11.16 1.36
CA ILE A 23 -6.86 -12.20 0.44
C ILE A 23 -6.30 -13.42 1.18
N GLU A 24 -6.62 -14.61 0.69
CA GLU A 24 -6.07 -15.87 1.21
C GLU A 24 -4.60 -16.04 0.81
N TYR A 25 -3.77 -16.60 1.71
CA TYR A 25 -2.36 -16.91 1.42
C TYR A 25 -2.16 -17.67 0.10
N SER A 26 -3.04 -18.63 -0.18
CA SER A 26 -2.99 -19.45 -1.38
C SER A 26 -3.24 -18.66 -2.67
N SER A 27 -4.05 -17.61 -2.61
CA SER A 27 -4.31 -16.69 -3.73
C SER A 27 -3.10 -15.77 -3.97
N LEU A 28 -2.57 -15.13 -2.91
CA LEU A 28 -1.35 -14.31 -3.00
C LEU A 28 -0.19 -15.09 -3.64
N LYS A 29 -0.01 -16.35 -3.24
CA LYS A 29 1.02 -17.22 -3.80
C LYS A 29 0.83 -17.46 -5.31
N LYS A 30 -0.41 -17.61 -5.78
CA LYS A 30 -0.71 -17.87 -7.20
C LYS A 30 -0.49 -16.63 -8.07
N GLU A 31 -0.87 -15.47 -7.58
CA GLU A 31 -0.82 -14.21 -8.33
C GLU A 31 0.62 -13.70 -8.47
N ILE A 32 1.36 -13.65 -7.36
CA ILE A 32 2.67 -13.00 -7.27
C ILE A 32 3.81 -13.91 -7.74
N LYS A 33 3.55 -15.23 -7.81
CA LYS A 33 4.48 -16.25 -8.34
C LYS A 33 5.89 -16.24 -7.72
N ILE A 34 5.99 -15.91 -6.43
CA ILE A 34 7.24 -15.95 -5.67
C ILE A 34 7.40 -17.25 -4.86
N ASP A 35 8.62 -17.53 -4.43
CA ASP A 35 8.87 -18.69 -3.59
C ASP A 35 8.17 -18.60 -2.23
N ASN A 36 7.84 -19.77 -1.70
CA ASN A 36 6.99 -19.88 -0.52
C ASN A 36 7.67 -19.36 0.76
N SER A 37 8.99 -19.49 0.86
CA SER A 37 9.74 -19.05 2.03
C SER A 37 9.87 -17.54 2.04
N TYR A 38 10.11 -16.95 0.88
CA TYR A 38 10.21 -15.51 0.69
C TYR A 38 8.86 -14.81 0.87
N LEU A 39 7.77 -15.35 0.32
CA LEU A 39 6.42 -14.81 0.56
C LEU A 39 6.10 -14.78 2.06
N LYS A 40 6.38 -15.87 2.79
CA LYS A 40 6.19 -15.90 4.24
C LYS A 40 7.08 -14.88 4.95
N SER A 41 8.34 -14.76 4.55
CA SER A 41 9.25 -13.77 5.13
C SER A 41 8.71 -12.37 4.96
N ILE A 42 8.31 -11.99 3.74
CA ILE A 42 7.76 -10.67 3.46
C ILE A 42 6.47 -10.43 4.25
N LEU A 43 5.54 -11.37 4.27
CA LEU A 43 4.28 -11.22 5.00
C LEU A 43 4.52 -11.04 6.50
N ASN A 44 5.45 -11.80 7.10
CA ASN A 44 5.84 -11.64 8.49
C ASN A 44 6.48 -10.26 8.75
N GLU A 45 7.33 -9.77 7.85
CA GLU A 45 7.94 -8.44 7.96
C GLU A 45 6.88 -7.33 7.84
N LEU A 46 5.95 -7.45 6.90
CA LEU A 46 4.83 -6.52 6.72
C LEU A 46 3.91 -6.49 7.96
N GLU A 47 3.61 -7.66 8.53
CA GLU A 47 2.85 -7.81 9.76
C GLU A 47 3.60 -7.18 10.94
N SER A 48 4.90 -7.45 11.08
CA SER A 48 5.75 -6.88 12.14
C SER A 48 5.84 -5.34 12.07
N CYS A 49 5.74 -4.77 10.87
CA CYS A 49 5.70 -3.32 10.66
C CYS A 49 4.30 -2.72 10.79
N ASN A 50 3.29 -3.53 11.14
CA ASN A 50 1.87 -3.17 11.21
C ASN A 50 1.33 -2.59 9.90
N LEU A 51 1.80 -3.10 8.75
CA LEU A 51 1.29 -2.71 7.42
C LEU A 51 0.15 -3.62 6.96
N ILE A 52 0.13 -4.86 7.45
CA ILE A 52 -0.94 -5.84 7.18
C ILE A 52 -1.39 -6.50 8.48
N LEU A 53 -2.60 -7.04 8.47
CA LEU A 53 -3.13 -7.92 9.52
C LEU A 53 -3.26 -9.34 8.98
N LYS A 54 -2.82 -10.31 9.78
CA LYS A 54 -3.04 -11.72 9.51
C LYS A 54 -4.26 -12.22 10.28
N HIS A 55 -5.13 -12.92 9.57
CA HIS A 55 -6.35 -13.53 10.10
C HIS A 55 -6.29 -15.04 9.89
N GLU A 56 -6.43 -15.81 10.96
CA GLU A 56 -6.38 -17.27 10.90
C GLU A 56 -7.78 -17.87 11.06
N LYS A 57 -8.18 -18.72 10.12
CA LYS A 57 -9.35 -19.57 10.27
C LYS A 57 -8.92 -20.90 10.87
N ARG A 58 -9.32 -21.14 12.11
CA ARG A 58 -9.03 -22.39 12.82
C ARG A 58 -10.21 -23.35 12.72
N LYS A 59 -9.91 -24.64 12.55
CA LYS A 59 -10.89 -25.72 12.73
C LYS A 59 -10.29 -26.64 13.78
N TYR A 60 -10.96 -26.74 14.93
CA TYR A 60 -10.38 -27.34 16.14
C TYR A 60 -9.06 -26.65 16.53
N LEU A 61 -7.99 -27.43 16.72
CA LEU A 61 -6.65 -26.95 17.09
C LEU A 61 -5.75 -26.63 15.88
N ILE A 62 -6.24 -26.76 14.65
CA ILE A 62 -5.44 -26.62 13.43
C ILE A 62 -5.80 -25.32 12.70
N ILE A 63 -4.77 -24.54 12.33
CA ILE A 63 -4.93 -23.40 11.40
C ILE A 63 -5.19 -23.97 10.01
N THR A 64 -6.42 -23.77 9.51
CA THR A 64 -6.84 -24.29 8.21
C THR A 64 -6.59 -23.32 7.07
N LYS A 65 -6.71 -22.02 7.34
CA LYS A 65 -6.47 -20.97 6.35
C LYS A 65 -5.92 -19.72 7.01
N SER A 66 -5.08 -19.00 6.28
CA SER A 66 -4.58 -17.68 6.65
C SER A 66 -4.97 -16.68 5.58
N TYR A 67 -5.45 -15.52 6.03
CA TYR A 67 -5.87 -14.42 5.19
C TYR A 67 -5.17 -13.14 5.64
N TYR A 68 -4.96 -12.21 4.72
CA TYR A 68 -4.27 -10.95 4.99
C TYR A 68 -5.11 -9.78 4.53
N SER A 69 -5.02 -8.65 5.22
CA SER A 69 -5.67 -7.38 4.84
C SER A 69 -4.74 -6.21 5.18
N LEU A 70 -4.88 -5.08 4.50
CA LEU A 70 -4.15 -3.87 4.88
C LEU A 70 -4.61 -3.32 6.24
N THR A 71 -3.68 -2.70 6.96
CA THR A 71 -4.01 -1.75 8.04
C THR A 71 -4.15 -0.35 7.45
N GLU A 72 -4.62 0.61 8.25
CA GLU A 72 -4.58 2.04 7.90
C GLU A 72 -3.14 2.48 7.53
N LYS A 73 -2.16 2.08 8.33
CA LYS A 73 -0.73 2.34 8.04
C LYS A 73 -0.28 1.70 6.72
N GLY A 74 -0.76 0.50 6.41
CA GLY A 74 -0.55 -0.17 5.13
C GLY A 74 -1.07 0.66 3.96
N VAL A 75 -2.32 1.14 4.04
CA VAL A 75 -2.91 2.02 3.02
C VAL A 75 -2.09 3.30 2.84
N HIS A 76 -1.66 3.94 3.92
CA HIS A 76 -0.79 5.13 3.84
C HIS A 76 0.56 4.82 3.20
N SER A 77 1.14 3.64 3.43
CA SER A 77 2.42 3.27 2.84
C SER A 77 2.38 3.15 1.31
N ILE A 78 1.22 2.80 0.74
CA ILE A 78 1.03 2.76 -0.73
C ILE A 78 1.18 4.16 -1.33
N ARG A 79 0.81 5.22 -0.60
CA ARG A 79 0.97 6.61 -1.06
C ARG A 79 2.44 6.97 -1.32
N LEU A 80 3.39 6.31 -0.67
CA LEU A 80 4.81 6.52 -0.91
C LEU A 80 5.22 6.07 -2.32
N TYR A 81 4.62 5.00 -2.85
CA TYR A 81 4.85 4.56 -4.23
C TYR A 81 4.22 5.48 -5.27
N GLU A 82 3.04 6.05 -4.97
CA GLU A 82 2.42 7.05 -5.84
C GLU A 82 3.23 8.36 -5.85
N LEU A 83 3.75 8.76 -4.69
CA LEU A 83 4.65 9.91 -4.58
C LEU A 83 5.93 9.70 -5.40
N GLU A 84 6.59 8.55 -5.28
CA GLU A 84 7.75 8.17 -6.09
C GLU A 84 7.44 8.30 -7.59
N LYS A 85 6.30 7.73 -8.03
CA LYS A 85 5.85 7.79 -9.42
C LYS A 85 5.63 9.22 -9.91
N SER A 86 5.09 10.10 -9.06
CA SER A 86 4.89 11.52 -9.39
C SER A 86 6.22 12.27 -9.57
N LEU A 87 7.24 11.92 -8.78
CA LEU A 87 8.58 12.51 -8.87
C LEU A 87 9.31 12.09 -10.15
N ILE A 88 9.14 10.83 -10.58
CA ILE A 88 9.73 10.31 -11.82
C ILE A 88 9.11 10.98 -13.05
N ARG A 89 7.78 11.17 -13.06
CA ARG A 89 7.05 11.78 -14.18
C ARG A 89 7.45 13.24 -14.46
N LYS A 90 7.89 14.01 -13.45
CA LYS A 90 8.32 15.41 -13.63
C LYS A 90 9.67 15.59 -14.35
N LYS A 91 10.43 14.53 -14.65
CA LYS A 91 11.72 14.63 -15.36
C LYS A 91 11.61 14.71 -16.88
N GLU A 92 10.49 14.28 -17.48
CA GLU A 92 10.29 14.35 -18.93
C GLU A 92 9.53 15.62 -19.30
N GLY A 93 10.28 16.74 -19.38
CA GLY A 93 9.83 17.93 -20.09
C GLY A 93 9.30 19.08 -19.23
N ARG A 94 10.17 20.09 -19.11
CA ARG A 94 9.91 21.53 -18.86
C ARG A 94 9.87 22.02 -17.41
N LYS A 95 10.54 23.19 -17.28
CA LYS A 95 10.55 24.24 -16.24
C LYS A 95 9.90 23.88 -14.91
N ILE A 96 10.64 24.11 -13.84
CA ILE A 96 10.12 24.21 -12.47
C ILE A 96 8.97 25.23 -12.46
N ILE A 97 7.73 24.74 -12.50
CA ILE A 97 6.52 25.50 -12.18
C ILE A 97 6.27 25.23 -10.69
N LYS A 98 6.20 26.30 -9.89
CA LYS A 98 6.00 26.27 -8.43
C LYS A 98 4.58 25.85 -8.00
N GLU A 99 3.84 25.15 -8.85
CA GLU A 99 2.49 24.66 -8.56
C GLU A 99 2.46 23.15 -8.77
N PHE A 100 2.11 22.43 -7.71
CA PHE A 100 1.88 21.00 -7.75
C PHE A 100 0.37 20.77 -7.82
N ASP A 101 -0.16 20.62 -9.03
CA ASP A 101 -1.42 19.90 -9.21
C ASP A 101 -1.13 18.42 -8.96
N ILE A 102 -1.56 17.93 -7.80
CA ILE A 102 -1.47 16.50 -7.48
C ILE A 102 -2.89 15.93 -7.46
N ASP A 103 -3.19 15.16 -8.50
CA ASP A 103 -4.41 14.38 -8.61
C ASP A 103 -4.23 13.09 -7.78
N ILE A 104 -4.45 13.19 -6.45
CA ILE A 104 -4.28 12.07 -5.52
C ILE A 104 -5.65 11.49 -5.17
N PRO A 105 -5.93 10.21 -5.46
CA PRO A 105 -7.08 9.54 -4.89
C PRO A 105 -6.85 9.33 -3.38
N VAL A 106 -7.74 9.90 -2.57
CA VAL A 106 -7.72 9.72 -1.12
C VAL A 106 -8.68 8.61 -0.76
N TYR A 107 -8.14 7.52 -0.21
CA TYR A 107 -8.92 6.40 0.32
C TYR A 107 -9.15 6.57 1.82
N TYR A 108 -10.37 6.30 2.27
CA TYR A 108 -10.79 6.32 3.67
C TYR A 108 -11.83 5.21 3.92
N PHE A 109 -12.00 4.82 5.17
CA PHE A 109 -13.02 3.85 5.57
C PHE A 109 -14.18 4.57 6.23
N GLU A 110 -15.40 4.28 5.77
CA GLU A 110 -16.64 4.79 6.35
C GLU A 110 -17.66 3.64 6.39
N ASP A 111 -18.28 3.40 7.54
CA ASP A 111 -19.21 2.28 7.78
C ASP A 111 -18.67 0.88 7.42
N GLY A 112 -17.35 0.70 7.54
CA GLY A 112 -16.69 -0.58 7.22
C GLY A 112 -16.46 -0.82 5.72
N GLU A 113 -16.80 0.15 4.87
CA GLU A 113 -16.55 0.11 3.43
C GLU A 113 -15.41 1.06 3.06
N MET A 114 -14.56 0.63 2.11
CA MET A 114 -13.50 1.48 1.57
C MET A 114 -14.11 2.44 0.56
N LYS A 115 -14.00 3.74 0.84
CA LYS A 115 -14.41 4.82 -0.05
C LYS A 115 -13.17 5.54 -0.60
N SER A 116 -13.31 6.11 -1.79
CA SER A 116 -12.30 6.98 -2.37
C SER A 116 -12.93 8.29 -2.83
N PHE A 117 -12.18 9.38 -2.72
CA PHE A 117 -12.53 10.64 -3.35
C PHE A 117 -11.30 11.23 -4.05
N GLN A 118 -11.54 11.92 -5.16
CA GLN A 118 -10.52 12.76 -5.78
C GLN A 118 -10.47 14.08 -5.04
N MET A 119 -9.30 14.43 -4.54
CA MET A 119 -9.05 15.76 -4.02
C MET A 119 -8.51 16.61 -5.17
N ILE A 120 -9.26 17.64 -5.59
CA ILE A 120 -8.86 18.58 -6.64
C ILE A 120 -8.64 19.96 -5.98
N GLY A 121 -7.38 20.42 -5.91
CA GLY A 121 -6.93 21.76 -5.45
C GLY A 121 -6.93 21.99 -3.92
N PHE A 122 -6.31 23.01 -3.31
CA PHE A 122 -5.20 23.95 -3.55
C PHE A 122 -4.85 24.53 -2.16
N GLY A 123 -3.61 24.93 -1.89
CA GLY A 123 -3.24 25.70 -0.69
C GLY A 123 -2.43 26.93 -1.09
N GLU A 124 -2.97 28.13 -0.87
CA GLU A 124 -2.24 29.39 -1.06
C GLU A 124 -1.15 29.54 0.00
N VAL A 125 0.05 29.96 -0.42
CA VAL A 125 1.10 30.44 0.49
C VAL A 125 1.38 31.88 0.10
N GLU A 126 0.94 32.83 0.93
CA GLU A 126 1.38 34.22 0.81
C GLU A 126 2.89 34.29 1.11
N VAL A 127 3.64 34.81 0.15
CA VAL A 127 5.03 35.24 0.38
C VAL A 127 4.96 36.72 0.73
N ILE A 128 5.23 37.06 1.98
CA ILE A 128 5.42 38.44 2.43
C ILE A 128 6.89 38.81 2.12
N GLU A 129 7.08 39.91 1.38
CA GLU A 129 8.39 40.46 0.97
C GLU A 129 9.30 40.86 2.15
#